data_AF-A0A968WIP8-F1
#
_entry.id   AF-A0A968WIP8-F1
#
_cell.length_a   1.000
_cell.length_b   1.000
_cell.length_c   1.000
_cell.angle_alpha   90.00
_cell.angle_beta   90.00
_cell.angle_gamma   90.00
#
_symmetry.space_group_name_H-M   'P 1'
#
loop_
_entity.id
_entity.type
_entity.pdbx_description
1 polymer ?
#
loop_
_entity_poly.entity_id
_entity_poly.type
_entity_poly.pdbx_seq_one_letter_code
_entity_poly.pdbx_strand_id
1 'polypeptide(L)' 'MRIRKQKSKRPETRSLKVQPKTRINKYSQKDVPEIKLCGEWLKQLGFEHGTRVSVTLMRELIIIRPDV' A
#
# COMPACT_ATOMS: atom_id res chain seq x y z
N MET A 1 -14.28 -37.36 -12.49
CA MET A 1 -14.15 -36.11 -11.71
C MET A 1 -12.89 -35.36 -12.16
N ARG A 2 -13.00 -34.14 -12.69
CA ARG A 2 -11.83 -33.29 -13.03
C ARG A 2 -11.42 -32.50 -11.78
N ILE A 3 -10.30 -32.87 -11.15
CA ILE A 3 -9.70 -32.09 -10.06
C ILE A 3 -9.11 -30.82 -10.69
N ARG A 4 -9.76 -29.66 -10.46
CA ARG A 4 -9.21 -28.35 -10.85
C ARG A 4 -7.98 -28.08 -9.96
N LYS A 5 -6.77 -28.22 -10.51
CA LYS A 5 -5.54 -27.77 -9.85
C LYS A 5 -5.68 -26.27 -9.52
N GLN A 6 -5.79 -25.95 -8.24
CA GLN A 6 -5.81 -24.58 -7.73
C GLN A 6 -4.43 -23.99 -7.99
N LYS A 7 -4.28 -23.18 -9.05
CA LYS A 7 -3.04 -22.44 -9.30
C LYS A 7 -2.78 -21.58 -8.07
N SER A 8 -1.68 -21.84 -7.35
CA SER A 8 -1.16 -20.97 -6.30
C SER A 8 -1.03 -19.56 -6.90
N LYS A 9 -1.94 -18.65 -6.54
CA LYS A 9 -1.89 -17.27 -7.02
C LYS A 9 -0.58 -16.69 -6.51
N ARG A 10 0.34 -16.39 -7.43
CA ARG A 10 1.53 -15.60 -7.10
C ARG A 10 1.05 -14.30 -6.45
N PRO A 11 1.74 -13.80 -5.41
CA PRO A 11 1.39 -12.51 -4.83
C PRO A 11 1.37 -11.46 -5.93
N GLU A 12 0.27 -10.73 -6.03
CA GLU A 12 0.09 -9.69 -7.03
C GLU A 12 1.09 -8.56 -6.73
N THR A 13 2.14 -8.47 -7.56
CA THR A 13 3.19 -7.45 -7.40
C THR A 13 2.83 -6.24 -8.23
N ARG A 14 2.71 -5.07 -7.58
CA ARG A 14 2.43 -3.79 -8.24
C ARG A 14 3.63 -2.86 -8.06
N SER A 15 4.15 -2.35 -9.16
CA SER A 15 5.19 -1.32 -9.16
C SER A 15 4.54 0.06 -9.14
N LEU A 16 4.84 0.86 -8.13
CA LEU A 16 4.33 2.21 -7.97
C LEU A 16 5.49 3.21 -8.01
N LYS A 17 5.26 4.35 -8.64
CA LYS A 17 6.20 5.47 -8.62
C LYS A 17 6.01 6.28 -7.34
N VAL A 18 7.10 6.52 -6.61
CA VAL A 18 7.12 7.51 -5.52
C VAL A 18 6.97 8.90 -6.15
N GLN A 19 5.93 9.62 -5.76
CA GLN A 19 5.65 10.97 -6.24
C GLN A 19 6.06 12.00 -5.18
N PRO A 20 6.53 13.19 -5.58
CA PRO A 20 6.72 14.28 -4.64
C PRO A 20 5.37 14.80 -4.14
N LYS A 21 5.31 15.16 -2.87
CA LYS A 21 4.23 15.91 -2.24
C LYS A 21 4.78 17.16 -1.62
N THR A 22 4.33 18.30 -2.13
CA THR A 22 4.65 19.59 -1.55
C THR A 22 3.91 19.77 -0.23
N ARG A 23 4.67 19.95 0.85
CA ARG A 23 4.17 20.36 2.17
C ARG A 23 4.46 21.84 2.35
N ILE A 24 3.40 22.60 2.59
CA ILE A 24 3.46 24.03 2.86
C ILE A 24 3.09 24.24 4.33
N ASN A 25 3.92 24.98 5.06
CA ASN A 25 3.55 25.54 6.36
C ASN A 25 3.66 27.08 6.30
N LYS A 26 3.31 27.76 7.40
CA LYS A 26 3.23 29.24 7.45
C LYS A 26 4.54 29.95 7.04
N TYR A 27 5.70 29.29 7.16
CA TYR A 27 7.01 29.91 6.96
C TYR A 27 7.94 29.15 6.01
N SER A 28 7.49 28.05 5.39
CA SER A 28 8.32 27.20 4.54
C SER A 28 7.50 26.31 3.60
N GLN A 29 8.14 25.93 2.50
CA GLN A 29 7.65 24.94 1.56
C GLN A 29 8.73 23.89 1.35
N LYS A 30 8.37 22.61 1.38
CA LYS A 30 9.29 21.51 1.06
C LYS A 30 8.59 20.36 0.36
N ASP A 31 9.31 19.66 -0.50
CA ASP A 31 8.83 18.43 -1.09
C ASP A 31 9.22 17.23 -0.24
N VAL A 32 8.28 16.29 -0.08
CA VAL A 32 8.49 15.01 0.61
C VAL A 32 8.04 13.85 -0.29
N PRO A 33 8.62 12.65 -0.17
CA PRO A 33 8.17 11.49 -0.93
C PRO A 33 6.76 11.03 -0.48
N GLU A 34 5.92 10.63 -1.43
CA GLU A 34 4.59 10.05 -1.21
C GLU A 34 4.40 8.80 -2.08
N ILE A 35 3.87 7.73 -1.46
CA ILE A 35 3.38 6.53 -2.16
C ILE A 35 1.86 6.57 -2.09
N LYS A 36 1.19 6.52 -3.26
CA LYS A 36 -0.28 6.50 -3.35
C LYS A 36 -0.77 5.08 -3.59
N LEU A 37 -1.40 4.49 -2.57
CA LEU A 37 -2.12 3.21 -2.65
C LEU A 37 -3.61 3.52 -2.72
N CYS A 38 -4.25 3.27 -3.88
CA CYS A 38 -5.70 3.47 -4.03
C CYS A 38 -6.29 2.52 -5.09
N GLY A 39 -7.59 2.26 -4.98
CA GLY A 39 -8.37 1.45 -5.93
C GLY A 39 -8.93 0.16 -5.33
N GLU A 40 -9.80 -0.51 -6.09
CA GLU A 40 -10.54 -1.69 -5.64
C GLU A 40 -9.64 -2.86 -5.21
N TRP A 41 -8.45 -2.98 -5.82
CA TRP A 41 -7.46 -3.99 -5.45
C TRP A 41 -7.01 -3.85 -3.99
N LEU A 42 -6.92 -2.62 -3.46
CA LEU A 42 -6.50 -2.37 -2.08
C LEU A 42 -7.60 -2.82 -1.12
N LYS A 43 -8.85 -2.54 -1.47
CA LYS A 43 -10.03 -3.03 -0.74
C LYS A 43 -10.11 -4.55 -0.73
N GLN A 44 -9.85 -5.21 -1.86
CA GLN A 44 -9.81 -6.68 -1.98
C GLN A 44 -8.72 -7.33 -1.11
N LEU A 45 -7.69 -6.57 -0.70
CA LEU A 45 -6.66 -7.02 0.26
C LEU A 45 -7.07 -6.81 1.73
N GLY A 46 -8.28 -6.32 2.00
CA GLY A 46 -8.81 -6.10 3.35
C GLY A 46 -8.55 -4.72 3.93
N PHE A 47 -8.08 -3.76 3.12
CA PHE A 47 -7.94 -2.37 3.55
C PHE A 47 -9.25 -1.62 3.32
N GLU A 48 -10.04 -1.49 4.38
CA GLU A 48 -11.33 -0.79 4.36
C GLU A 48 -11.22 0.61 4.96
N HIS A 49 -12.14 1.49 4.57
CA HIS A 49 -12.21 2.84 5.14
C HIS A 49 -12.47 2.78 6.65
N GLY A 50 -11.77 3.62 7.42
CA GLY A 50 -11.90 3.68 8.88
C GLY A 50 -11.15 2.57 9.63
N THR A 51 -10.54 1.61 8.94
CA THR A 51 -9.70 0.58 9.59
C THR A 51 -8.34 1.14 9.97
N ARG A 52 -7.80 0.65 11.09
CA ARG A 52 -6.41 0.93 11.46
C ARG A 52 -5.48 0.01 10.65
N VAL A 53 -4.30 0.50 10.35
CA VAL A 53 -3.25 -0.29 9.72
C VAL A 53 -2.03 -0.34 10.62
N SER A 54 -1.37 -1.49 10.66
CA SER A 54 -0.04 -1.63 11.23
C SER A 54 1.00 -1.38 10.14
N VAL A 55 1.99 -0.54 10.46
CA VAL A 55 3.08 -0.20 9.54
C VAL A 55 4.40 -0.58 10.22
N THR A 56 5.08 -1.58 9.68
CA THR A 56 6.43 -1.96 10.10
C THR A 56 7.44 -1.34 9.17
N LEU A 57 8.43 -0.65 9.73
CA LEU A 57 9.47 0.08 9.00
C LEU A 57 10.83 -0.55 9.26
N MET A 58 11.55 -0.86 8.18
CA MET A 58 12.93 -1.32 8.19
C MET A 58 13.71 -0.58 7.10
N ARG A 59 15.05 -0.69 7.12
CA ARG A 59 15.87 -0.16 6.03
C ARG A 59 15.42 -0.80 4.70
N GLU A 60 15.05 0.04 3.73
CA GLU A 60 14.60 -0.37 2.39
C GLU A 60 13.29 -1.20 2.32
N LEU A 61 12.56 -1.33 3.43
CA LEU A 61 11.35 -2.16 3.50
C LEU A 61 10.26 -1.50 4.34
N ILE A 62 9.05 -1.46 3.77
CA ILE A 62 7.83 -1.07 4.47
C ILE A 62 6.85 -2.22 4.32
N ILE A 63 6.30 -2.68 5.44
CA ILE A 63 5.22 -3.66 5.46
C ILE A 63 3.99 -3.01 6.06
N ILE A 64 2.89 -3.01 5.30
CA ILE A 64 1.60 -2.46 5.71
C ILE A 64 0.61 -3.62 5.81
N ARG A 65 -0.10 -3.74 6.93
CA ARG A 65 -1.15 -4.76 7.13
C ARG A 65 -2.40 -4.11 7.72
N PRO A 66 -3.61 -4.52 7.28
CA PRO A 66 -4.83 -4.13 7.97
C PRO A 66 -4.83 -4.75 9.38
N ASP A 67 -5.28 -3.97 10.37
CA ASP A 67 -5.54 -4.42 11.74
C ASP A 67 -6.96 -5.01 11.74
N VAL A 68 -7.06 -6.32 11.50
CA VAL A 68 -8.33 -7.06 11.35
C VAL A 68 -8.73 -7.71 12.66
#